data_AF-A0A929TBB7-F1
#
_entry.id   AF-A0A929TBB7-F1
#
_cell.length_a   1.000
_cell.length_b   1.000
_cell.length_c   1.000
_cell.angle_alpha   90.00
_cell.angle_beta   90.00
_cell.angle_gamma   90.00
#
_symmetry.space_group_name_H-M   'P 1'
#
loop_
_entity.id
_entity.type
_entity.pdbx_description
1 polymer ?
#
loop_
_entity_poly.entity_id
_entity_poly.type
_entity_poly.pdbx_seq_one_letter_code
_entity_poly.pdbx_strand_id
1 'polypeptide(L)'
;MGYLQQRHGFMMLGKTPEGACPECAAVHDPAMPHNQQSLAYQYRFYDQNGRWPTWADAMAHCTEDIKEQWAAALKKRGIEVK
;
A
#
# COMPACT_ATOMS: atom_id res chain seq x y z
N MET A 1 5.76 -10.97 15.59
CA MET A 1 6.46 -11.44 14.39
C MET A 1 5.44 -11.58 13.28
N GLY A 2 5.60 -10.90 12.15
CA GLY A 2 4.63 -10.94 11.05
C GLY A 2 4.75 -12.20 10.18
N TYR A 3 3.91 -12.29 9.15
CA TYR A 3 3.79 -13.43 8.26
C TYR A 3 5.08 -13.75 7.50
N LEU A 4 5.86 -12.74 7.09
CA LEU A 4 7.15 -12.95 6.41
C LEU A 4 8.12 -13.72 7.29
N GLN A 5 8.22 -13.32 8.55
CA GLN A 5 9.15 -13.96 9.46
C GLN A 5 8.70 -15.36 9.85
N GLN A 6 7.41 -15.53 10.13
CA GLN A 6 6.86 -16.85 10.49
C GLN A 6 6.96 -17.85 9.35
N ARG A 7 6.67 -17.43 8.11
CA ARG A 7 6.64 -18.33 6.95
C ARG A 7 8.00 -18.51 6.29
N HIS A 8 8.77 -17.44 6.16
CA HIS A 8 9.96 -17.39 5.29
C HIS A 8 11.26 -17.08 6.04
N GLY A 9 11.22 -16.76 7.33
CA GLY A 9 12.42 -16.51 8.14
C GLY A 9 13.14 -15.19 7.83
N PHE A 10 12.52 -14.24 7.14
CA PHE A 10 13.08 -12.90 6.92
C PHE A 10 12.15 -11.80 7.41
N MET A 11 12.68 -10.59 7.59
CA MET A 11 11.94 -9.43 8.07
C MET A 11 12.30 -8.17 7.29
N MET A 12 11.35 -7.22 7.24
CA MET A 12 11.59 -5.88 6.70
C MET A 12 12.44 -5.04 7.66
N LEU A 13 13.36 -4.25 7.13
CA LEU A 13 14.10 -3.25 7.90
C LEU A 13 13.27 -1.96 8.00
N GLY A 14 12.90 -1.57 9.23
CA GLY A 14 11.92 -0.52 9.50
C GLY A 14 12.42 0.93 9.40
N LYS A 15 13.23 1.29 8.40
CA LYS A 15 13.72 2.67 8.23
C LYS A 15 12.99 3.40 7.09
N THR A 16 11.87 4.03 7.42
CA THR A 16 11.20 4.97 6.52
C THR A 16 11.87 6.35 6.63
N PRO A 17 12.17 7.05 5.52
CA PRO A 17 12.67 8.43 5.57
C PRO A 17 11.71 9.37 6.33
N GLU A 18 12.26 10.37 7.02
CA GLU A 18 11.45 11.41 7.65
C GLU A 18 10.60 12.16 6.60
N GLY A 19 9.34 12.45 6.95
CA GLY A 19 8.38 13.10 6.04
C GLY A 19 7.75 12.18 4.99
N ALA A 20 8.19 10.92 4.86
CA ALA A 20 7.53 9.94 4.01
C ALA A 20 6.44 9.17 4.76
N CYS A 21 5.49 8.60 4.02
CA CYS A 21 4.44 7.76 4.59
C CYS A 21 5.05 6.54 5.32
N PRO A 22 4.66 6.26 6.58
CA PRO A 22 5.22 5.15 7.35
C PRO A 22 4.95 3.78 6.71
N GLU A 23 3.84 3.63 5.98
CA GLU A 23 3.46 2.37 5.34
C GLU A 23 4.14 2.17 3.98
N CYS A 24 4.06 3.16 3.09
CA CYS A 24 4.54 2.98 1.72
C CYS A 24 5.91 3.62 1.43
N ALA A 25 6.50 4.35 2.38
CA ALA A 25 7.76 5.09 2.22
C ALA A 25 7.78 6.08 1.04
N ALA A 26 6.63 6.40 0.45
CA ALA A 26 6.48 7.46 -0.54
C ALA A 26 6.01 8.76 0.14
N VAL A 27 6.40 9.89 -0.44
CA VAL A 27 5.92 11.21 -0.02
C VAL A 27 4.57 11.45 -0.70
N HIS A 28 3.49 11.50 0.08
CA HIS A 28 2.15 11.81 -0.40
C HIS A 28 1.31 12.43 0.72
N ASP A 29 0.25 13.14 0.35
CA ASP A 29 -0.74 13.65 1.30
C ASP A 29 -1.45 12.48 2.01
N PRO A 30 -1.67 12.52 3.35
CA PRO A 30 -2.34 11.44 4.07
C PRO A 30 -3.75 11.07 3.57
N ALA A 31 -4.46 12.01 2.95
CA ALA A 31 -5.78 11.73 2.35
C ALA A 31 -5.67 10.91 1.06
N MET A 32 -4.51 10.94 0.39
CA MET A 32 -4.24 10.17 -0.82
C MET A 32 -3.95 8.70 -0.50
N PRO A 33 -4.22 7.78 -1.43
CA PRO A 33 -3.95 6.37 -1.21
C PRO A 33 -2.47 6.09 -1.00
N HIS A 34 -2.20 4.95 -0.36
CA HIS A 34 -0.86 4.39 -0.39
C HIS A 34 -0.46 4.07 -1.84
N ASN A 35 0.84 4.12 -2.13
CA ASN A 35 1.33 3.60 -3.39
C ASN A 35 1.31 2.07 -3.36
N GLN A 36 0.30 1.45 -3.98
CA GLN A 36 0.18 -0.02 -4.09
C GLN A 36 1.43 -0.68 -4.71
N GLN A 37 2.14 0.04 -5.56
CA GLN A 37 3.35 -0.44 -6.24
C GLN A 37 4.63 -0.23 -5.44
N SER A 38 4.57 0.46 -4.29
CA SER A 38 5.74 0.57 -3.40
C SER A 38 6.09 -0.79 -2.80
N LEU A 39 7.35 -1.21 -2.92
CA LEU A 39 7.83 -2.42 -2.26
C LEU A 39 7.67 -2.34 -0.73
N ALA A 40 7.87 -1.16 -0.14
CA ALA A 40 7.66 -0.99 1.31
C ALA A 40 6.20 -1.30 1.68
N TYR A 41 5.24 -0.79 0.91
CA TYR A 41 3.83 -1.07 1.15
C TYR A 41 3.48 -2.53 0.90
N GLN A 42 3.90 -3.09 -0.23
CA GLN A 42 3.62 -4.48 -0.61
C GLN A 42 4.09 -5.47 0.46
N TYR A 43 5.33 -5.31 0.93
CA TYR A 43 5.88 -6.23 1.93
C TYR A 43 5.35 -5.97 3.33
N ARG A 44 5.07 -4.71 3.73
CA ARG A 44 4.39 -4.45 5.02
C ARG A 44 2.99 -5.03 5.04
N PHE A 45 2.23 -4.81 3.97
CA PHE A 45 0.89 -5.37 3.84
C PHE A 45 0.93 -6.90 3.84
N TYR A 46 1.87 -7.52 3.11
CA TYR A 46 2.04 -8.97 3.11
C TYR A 46 2.44 -9.51 4.49
N ASP A 47 3.34 -8.83 5.20
CA ASP A 47 3.74 -9.23 6.55
C ASP A 47 2.58 -9.17 7.55
N GLN A 48 1.65 -8.24 7.37
CA GLN A 48 0.46 -8.09 8.20
C GLN A 48 -0.67 -9.05 7.80
N ASN A 49 -0.88 -9.29 6.51
CA ASN A 49 -2.10 -9.92 5.98
C ASN A 49 -1.88 -11.29 5.32
N GLY A 50 -0.63 -11.70 5.06
CA GLY A 50 -0.29 -12.95 4.38
C GLY A 50 -0.67 -13.03 2.89
N ARG A 51 -1.01 -11.88 2.27
CA ARG A 51 -1.33 -11.75 0.84
C ARG A 51 -0.81 -10.42 0.29
N TRP A 52 -0.67 -10.34 -1.04
CA TRP A 52 -0.29 -9.08 -1.69
C TRP A 52 -1.47 -8.08 -1.70
N PRO A 53 -1.21 -6.77 -1.56
CA PRO A 53 -2.26 -5.76 -1.57
C PRO A 53 -2.82 -5.51 -2.98
N THR A 54 -4.08 -5.10 -3.05
CA THR A 54 -4.71 -4.54 -4.25
C THR A 54 -4.72 -3.00 -4.19
N TRP A 55 -5.16 -2.36 -5.28
CA TRP A 55 -5.40 -0.91 -5.25
C TRP A 55 -6.57 -0.55 -4.31
N ALA A 56 -7.54 -1.45 -4.11
CA ALA A 56 -8.61 -1.23 -3.13
C ALA A 56 -8.07 -1.20 -1.69
N ASP A 57 -7.11 -2.08 -1.36
CA ASP A 57 -6.43 -2.06 -0.05
C ASP A 57 -5.65 -0.76 0.15
N ALA A 58 -4.96 -0.29 -0.89
CA ALA A 58 -4.18 0.95 -0.86
C ALA A 58 -5.05 2.21 -0.67
N MET A 59 -6.32 2.14 -1.08
CA MET A 59 -7.31 3.20 -0.94
C MET A 59 -8.25 3.01 0.26
N ALA A 60 -8.04 1.99 1.10
CA ALA A 60 -9.02 1.62 2.13
C ALA A 60 -9.34 2.78 3.11
N HIS A 61 -8.34 3.60 3.43
CA HIS A 61 -8.48 4.76 4.32
C HIS A 61 -8.99 6.03 3.61
N CYS A 62 -9.05 6.03 2.28
CA CYS A 62 -9.48 7.20 1.52
C CYS A 62 -10.99 7.44 1.69
N THR A 63 -11.41 8.68 1.48
CA THR A 63 -12.81 9.03 1.33
C THR A 63 -13.36 8.47 0.01
N GLU A 64 -14.69 8.34 -0.09
CA GLU A 64 -15.33 7.79 -1.29
C GLU A 64 -15.05 8.62 -2.55
N ASP A 65 -15.00 9.95 -2.43
CA ASP A 65 -14.67 10.83 -3.56
C ASP A 65 -13.23 10.62 -4.07
N ILE A 66 -12.28 10.37 -3.17
CA ILE A 66 -10.89 10.06 -3.54
C ILE A 66 -10.81 8.68 -4.17
N LYS A 67 -11.51 7.69 -3.62
CA LYS A 67 -11.59 6.33 -4.18
C LYS A 67 -12.13 6.34 -5.61
N GLU A 68 -13.22 7.06 -5.86
CA GLU A 68 -13.83 7.17 -7.19
C GLU A 68 -12.88 7.82 -8.20
N GLN A 69 -12.25 8.94 -7.82
CA GLN A 69 -11.29 9.64 -8.67
C GLN A 69 -10.09 8.76 -9.03
N TRP A 70 -9.52 8.06 -8.04
CA TRP A 70 -8.39 7.16 -8.26
C TRP A 70 -8.78 5.93 -9.07
N ALA A 71 -9.92 5.30 -8.80
CA ALA A 71 -10.42 4.19 -9.59
C ALA A 71 -10.63 4.59 -11.06
N ALA A 72 -11.18 5.77 -11.33
CA ALA A 72 -11.31 6.30 -12.68
C ALA A 72 -9.95 6.55 -13.35
N ALA A 73 -8.98 7.12 -12.61
CA ALA A 73 -7.64 7.39 -13.11
C ALA A 73 -6.84 6.10 -13.40
N LEU A 74 -7.00 5.08 -12.57
CA LEU A 74 -6.41 3.75 -12.75
C LEU A 74 -7.04 3.02 -13.93
N LYS A 75 -8.37 3.08 -14.08
CA LYS A 75 -9.09 2.49 -15.21
C LYS A 75 -8.62 3.05 -16.55
N LYS A 76 -8.38 4.37 -16.64
CA LYS A 76 -7.80 5.02 -17.84
C LYS A 76 -6.41 4.49 -18.21
N ARG A 77 -5.70 3.87 -17.25
CA ARG A 77 -4.39 3.23 -17.43
C ARG A 77 -4.47 1.71 -17.61
N GLY A 78 -5.67 1.16 -17.78
CA GLY A 78 -5.90 -0.27 -17.93
C GLY A 78 -5.83 -1.06 -16.62
N ILE A 79 -5.89 -0.39 -15.47
CA ILE A 79 -5.86 -1.01 -14.15
C ILE A 79 -7.27 -1.00 -13.57
N GLU A 80 -7.87 -2.18 -13.44
CA GLU A 80 -9.15 -2.34 -12.75
C GLU A 80 -8.95 -2.48 -11.25
N VAL A 81 -9.67 -1.67 -10.47
CA VAL A 81 -9.77 -1.82 -9.02
C VAL A 81 -10.80 -2.92 -8.76
N LYS A 82 -10.35 -4.03 -8.18
CA LYS A 82 -11.17 -5.20 -7.82
C LYS A 82 -11.36 -5.27 -6.32
#